data_AF-K1SZA2-F1
#
_entry.id   AF-K1SZA2-F1
#
_cell.length_a   1.000
_cell.length_b   1.000
_cell.length_c   1.000
_cell.angle_alpha   90.00
_cell.angle_beta   90.00
_cell.angle_gamma   90.00
#
_symmetry.space_group_name_H-M   'P 1'
#
loop_
_entity.id
_entity.type
_entity.pdbx_description
1 polymer ?
#
loop_
_entity_poly.entity_id
_entity_poly.type
_entity_poly.pdbx_seq_one_letter_code
_entity_poly.pdbx_strand_id
1 'polypeptide(L)'
;MTTIIKRENKEIYRDGDKLVKVFDEKAFTKAQVLNEALNNARVEETGLKIPKLLDVRKVDGGWAITREYIEGKSLSELMAENPEKEDEYLEKFVNLQMEIHSKKCPMLNKI
;
A
#
# COMPACT_ATOMS: atom_id res chain seq x y z
N MET A 1 6.12 2.80 -18.01
CA MET A 1 5.49 1.77 -17.17
C MET A 1 6.52 0.70 -16.85
N THR A 2 6.79 0.46 -15.56
CA THR A 2 7.82 -0.48 -15.09
C THR A 2 7.20 -1.46 -14.10
N THR A 3 7.25 -2.77 -14.37
CA THR A 3 6.77 -3.79 -13.43
C THR A 3 7.68 -3.85 -12.21
N ILE A 4 7.10 -3.72 -11.03
CA ILE A 4 7.81 -3.80 -9.75
C ILE A 4 7.69 -5.22 -9.20
N ILE A 5 6.48 -5.78 -9.22
CA ILE A 5 6.18 -7.11 -8.70
C ILE A 5 5.22 -7.80 -9.66
N LYS A 6 5.55 -9.03 -10.04
CA LYS A 6 4.67 -9.90 -10.79
C LYS A 6 4.44 -11.20 -10.02
N ARG A 7 3.18 -11.49 -9.71
CA ARG A 7 2.73 -12.74 -9.09
C ARG A 7 1.67 -13.37 -9.98
N GLU A 8 1.34 -14.63 -9.73
CA GLU A 8 0.34 -15.39 -10.51
C GLU A 8 -1.00 -14.64 -10.66
N ASN A 9 -1.49 -14.04 -9.57
CA ASN A 9 -2.83 -13.43 -9.52
C ASN A 9 -2.82 -11.90 -9.33
N LYS A 10 -1.63 -11.28 -9.30
CA LYS A 10 -1.46 -9.84 -9.05
C LYS A 10 -0.24 -9.31 -9.76
N GLU A 11 -0.37 -8.13 -10.34
CA GLU A 11 0.74 -7.38 -10.90
C GLU A 11 0.77 -5.96 -10.34
N ILE A 12 1.95 -5.48 -9.98
CA ILE A 12 2.18 -4.12 -9.49
C ILE A 12 3.20 -3.47 -10.40
N TYR A 13 2.86 -2.30 -10.95
CA TYR A 13 3.75 -1.53 -11.79
C TYR A 13 3.73 -0.04 -11.40
N ARG A 14 4.84 0.63 -11.73
CA ARG A 14 4.98 2.09 -11.65
C ARG A 14 4.65 2.71 -13.00
N ASP A 15 3.82 3.75 -12.97
CA ASP A 15 3.53 4.61 -14.11
C ASP A 15 3.74 6.07 -13.70
N GLY A 16 4.94 6.59 -13.96
CA GLY A 16 5.36 7.91 -13.50
C GLY A 16 5.36 8.04 -11.97
N ASP A 17 4.49 8.90 -11.48
CA ASP A 17 4.21 9.20 -10.06
C ASP A 17 3.13 8.30 -9.46
N LYS A 18 2.66 7.28 -10.19
CA LYS A 18 1.60 6.36 -9.76
C LYS A 18 2.09 4.95 -9.57
N LEU A 19 1.50 4.27 -8.59
CA LEU A 19 1.60 2.84 -8.38
C LEU A 19 0.25 2.20 -8.73
N VAL A 20 0.26 1.29 -9.69
CA VAL A 20 -0.94 0.57 -10.12
C VAL A 20 -0.83 -0.89 -9.70
N LYS A 21 -1.84 -1.36 -8.97
CA LYS A 21 -1.98 -2.76 -8.56
C LYS A 21 -3.15 -3.38 -9.31
N VAL A 22 -2.87 -4.34 -10.18
CA VAL A 22 -3.85 -5.11 -10.95
C VAL A 22 -4.17 -6.42 -10.24
N PHE A 23 -5.45 -6.74 -10.18
CA PHE A 23 -6.01 -7.93 -9.58
C PHE A 23 -6.66 -8.78 -10.68
N ASP A 24 -6.21 -10.02 -10.80
CA ASP A 24 -6.80 -10.99 -11.72
C ASP A 24 -8.23 -11.35 -11.27
N GLU A 25 -9.20 -11.29 -12.20
CA GLU A 25 -10.62 -11.52 -11.88
C GLU A 25 -10.98 -12.97 -11.56
N LYS A 26 -10.13 -13.94 -11.91
CA LYS A 26 -10.32 -15.35 -11.51
C LYS A 26 -9.98 -15.55 -10.04
N ALA A 27 -9.09 -14.73 -9.49
CA ALA A 27 -8.66 -14.81 -8.10
C ALA A 27 -9.33 -13.80 -7.17
N PHE A 28 -9.76 -12.64 -7.68
CA PHE A 28 -10.33 -11.56 -6.87
C PHE A 28 -11.70 -11.12 -7.37
N THR A 29 -12.65 -11.13 -6.44
CA THR A 29 -13.97 -10.54 -6.68
C THR A 29 -13.90 -9.01 -6.67
N LYS A 30 -14.83 -8.37 -7.40
CA LYS A 30 -15.01 -6.91 -7.37
C LYS A 30 -15.18 -6.39 -5.93
N ALA A 31 -15.90 -7.12 -5.08
CA ALA A 31 -16.11 -6.74 -3.69
C ALA A 31 -14.80 -6.67 -2.89
N GLN A 32 -13.90 -7.65 -3.06
CA GLN A 32 -12.59 -7.64 -2.40
C GLN A 32 -11.73 -6.45 -2.84
N VAL A 33 -11.72 -6.14 -4.14
CA VAL A 33 -10.96 -5.01 -4.67
C VAL A 33 -11.51 -3.68 -4.15
N LEU A 34 -12.83 -3.50 -4.19
CA LEU A 34 -13.48 -2.30 -3.66
C LEU A 34 -13.30 -2.17 -2.14
N ASN A 35 -13.25 -3.27 -1.40
CA ASN A 35 -12.96 -3.25 0.03
C ASN A 35 -11.52 -2.81 0.32
N GLU A 36 -10.53 -3.22 -0.49
CA GLU A 36 -9.15 -2.73 -0.34
C GLU A 36 -9.06 -1.22 -0.61
N ALA A 37 -9.75 -0.73 -1.64
CA ALA A 37 -9.81 0.69 -1.95
C ALA A 37 -10.51 1.49 -0.83
N LEU A 38 -11.65 1.01 -0.35
CA LEU A 38 -12.40 1.62 0.74
C LEU A 38 -11.60 1.70 2.04
N ASN A 39 -10.86 0.64 2.39
CA ASN A 39 -9.98 0.65 3.55
C ASN A 39 -8.86 1.69 3.40
N ASN A 40 -8.28 1.82 2.21
CA ASN A 40 -7.25 2.83 1.96
C ASN A 40 -7.81 4.25 2.10
N ALA A 41 -8.97 4.55 1.50
CA ALA A 41 -9.63 5.85 1.62
C ALA A 41 -9.98 6.21 3.07
N ARG A 42 -10.47 5.24 3.85
CA ARG A 42 -10.76 5.43 5.29
C ARG A 42 -9.50 5.73 6.11
N VAL A 43 -8.38 5.05 5.83
CA VAL A 43 -7.12 5.31 6.53
C VAL A 43 -6.55 6.67 6.12
N GLU A 44 -6.77 7.11 4.88
CA GLU A 44 -6.36 8.44 4.40
C GLU A 44 -6.98 9.57 5.26
N GLU A 45 -8.26 9.42 5.66
CA GLU A 45 -8.97 10.37 6.54
C GLU A 45 -8.39 10.47 7.97
N THR A 46 -7.51 9.55 8.37
CA THR A 46 -6.89 9.56 9.72
C THR A 46 -5.71 10.52 9.84
N GLY A 47 -5.23 11.06 8.71
CA GLY A 47 -4.04 11.91 8.64
C GLY A 47 -2.71 11.14 8.75
N LEU A 48 -2.74 9.81 8.67
CA LEU A 48 -1.51 9.02 8.51
C LEU A 48 -0.85 9.34 7.17
N LYS A 49 0.49 9.33 7.16
CA LYS A 49 1.29 9.53 5.95
C LYS A 49 1.28 8.26 5.09
N ILE A 50 0.17 8.02 4.41
CA ILE A 50 -0.01 6.92 3.46
C ILE A 50 -0.09 7.45 2.03
N PRO A 51 0.19 6.63 1.00
CA PRO A 51 -0.07 7.02 -0.38
C PRO A 51 -1.57 7.19 -0.62
N LYS A 52 -1.98 8.29 -1.26
CA LYS A 52 -3.39 8.57 -1.53
C LYS A 52 -4.00 7.61 -2.55
N LEU A 53 -5.29 7.33 -2.40
CA LEU A 53 -6.08 6.62 -3.41
C LEU A 53 -6.41 7.55 -4.58
N LEU A 54 -6.02 7.17 -5.80
CA LEU A 54 -6.25 8.00 -7.00
C LEU A 54 -7.40 7.48 -7.86
N ASP A 55 -7.44 6.18 -8.13
CA ASP A 55 -8.52 5.58 -8.91
C ASP A 55 -8.75 4.10 -8.59
N VAL A 56 -9.97 3.64 -8.90
CA VAL A 56 -10.31 2.22 -9.01
C VAL A 56 -10.99 2.02 -10.35
N ARG A 57 -10.44 1.16 -11.21
CA ARG A 57 -10.94 0.97 -12.57
C ARG A 57 -10.96 -0.48 -12.99
N LYS A 58 -11.92 -0.84 -13.84
CA LYS A 58 -11.91 -2.12 -14.57
C LYS A 58 -10.79 -2.05 -15.62
N VAL A 59 -10.02 -3.12 -15.75
CA VAL A 59 -8.99 -3.29 -16.78
C VAL A 59 -9.21 -4.64 -17.46
N ASP A 60 -8.49 -4.90 -18.54
CA ASP A 60 -8.51 -6.24 -19.14
C ASP A 60 -7.99 -7.28 -18.13
N GLY A 61 -8.68 -8.40 -18.00
CA GLY A 61 -8.38 -9.45 -17.01
C GLY A 61 -8.70 -9.12 -15.54
N GLY A 62 -9.29 -7.96 -15.22
CA GLY A 62 -9.87 -7.73 -13.90
C GLY A 62 -10.01 -6.27 -13.45
N TRP A 63 -9.45 -5.93 -12.29
CA TRP A 63 -9.57 -4.61 -11.69
C TRP A 63 -8.21 -4.06 -11.28
N ALA A 64 -8.08 -2.75 -11.28
CA ALA A 64 -6.89 -2.05 -10.83
C ALA A 64 -7.22 -1.02 -9.75
N ILE A 65 -6.32 -0.90 -8.78
CA ILE A 65 -6.28 0.22 -7.82
C ILE A 65 -5.01 1.02 -8.10
N THR A 66 -5.18 2.32 -8.29
CA THR A 66 -4.08 3.26 -8.51
C THR A 66 -3.90 4.16 -7.29
N ARG A 67 -2.66 4.31 -6.85
CA ARG A 67 -2.26 5.16 -5.71
C ARG A 67 -1.07 6.03 -6.11
N GLU A 68 -0.76 7.04 -5.29
CA GLU A 68 0.52 7.73 -5.37
C GLU A 68 1.68 6.73 -5.21
N TYR A 69 2.74 6.89 -5.99
CA TYR A 69 4.00 6.18 -5.77
C TYR A 69 4.87 6.99 -4.80
N ILE A 70 5.30 6.35 -3.71
CA ILE A 70 6.24 6.95 -2.75
C ILE A 70 7.63 6.43 -3.04
N GLU A 71 8.53 7.33 -3.41
CA GLU A 71 9.94 7.03 -3.60
C GLU A 71 10.66 6.95 -2.25
N GLY A 72 11.46 5.90 -2.08
CA GLY A 72 12.22 5.68 -0.87
C GLY A 72 12.62 4.22 -0.69
N LYS A 73 13.48 3.97 0.28
CA LYS A 73 13.85 2.63 0.73
C LYS A 73 12.97 2.22 1.92
N SER A 74 12.67 0.94 2.00
CA SER A 74 12.05 0.36 3.19
C SER A 74 13.00 0.43 4.39
N LEU A 75 12.44 0.43 5.61
CA LEU A 75 13.25 0.35 6.83
C LEU A 75 14.12 -0.91 6.85
N SER A 76 13.63 -2.04 6.32
CA SER A 76 14.42 -3.27 6.21
C SER A 76 15.64 -3.13 5.29
N GLU A 77 15.50 -2.44 4.17
CA GLU A 77 16.65 -2.16 3.28
C GLU A 77 17.65 -1.23 3.96
N LEU A 78 17.16 -0.20 4.66
CA LEU A 78 18.03 0.73 5.40
C LEU A 78 18.81 0.04 6.53
N MET A 79 18.17 -0.88 7.26
CA MET A 79 18.83 -1.70 8.29
C MET A 79 19.89 -2.63 7.68
N ALA A 80 19.58 -3.29 6.56
CA ALA A 80 20.52 -4.18 5.88
C ALA A 80 21.74 -3.42 5.32
N GLU A 81 21.54 -2.19 4.83
CA GLU A 81 22.60 -1.32 4.30
C GLU A 81 23.42 -0.63 5.38
N ASN A 82 22.86 -0.40 6.56
CA ASN A 82 23.51 0.30 7.67
C ASN A 82 23.26 -0.44 9.01
N PRO A 83 23.87 -1.62 9.22
CA PRO A 83 23.63 -2.44 10.40
C PRO A 83 23.94 -1.71 11.71
N GLU A 84 24.87 -0.75 11.70
CA GLU A 84 25.22 0.08 12.85
C GLU A 84 24.10 1.05 13.28
N LYS A 85 23.09 1.25 12.43
CA LYS A 85 21.91 2.10 12.70
C LYS A 85 20.63 1.28 12.91
N GLU A 86 20.74 -0.04 13.05
CA GLU A 86 19.58 -0.91 13.21
C GLU A 86 18.66 -0.46 14.35
N ASP A 87 19.22 -0.15 15.51
CA ASP A 87 18.49 0.35 16.68
C ASP A 87 17.70 1.64 16.37
N GLU A 88 18.30 2.58 15.63
CA GLU A 88 17.64 3.83 15.22
C GLU A 88 16.44 3.56 14.29
N TYR A 89 16.59 2.63 13.35
CA TYR A 89 15.51 2.29 12.43
C TYR A 89 14.42 1.46 13.11
N LEU A 90 14.76 0.62 14.09
CA LEU A 90 13.80 -0.12 14.91
C LEU A 90 12.99 0.84 15.77
N GLU A 91 13.62 1.86 16.37
CA GLU A 91 12.91 2.89 17.11
C GLU A 91 11.94 3.67 16.19
N LYS A 92 12.35 4.03 14.98
CA LYS A 92 11.45 4.63 13.98
C LYS A 92 10.28 3.71 13.63
N PHE A 93 10.53 2.41 13.45
CA PHE A 93 9.46 1.44 13.20
C PHE A 93 8.45 1.39 14.36
N VAL A 94 8.93 1.33 15.60
CA VAL A 94 8.07 1.33 16.79
C VAL A 94 7.25 2.62 16.86
N ASN A 95 7.87 3.78 16.64
CA ASN A 95 7.17 5.07 16.63
C ASN A 95 6.07 5.12 15.56
N LEU A 96 6.33 4.60 14.36
CA LEU A 96 5.31 4.48 13.31
C LEU A 96 4.15 3.57 13.72
N GLN A 97 4.43 2.44 14.35
CA GLN A 97 3.39 1.53 14.85
C GLN A 97 2.53 2.21 15.94
N MET A 98 3.17 2.97 16.85
CA MET A 98 2.46 3.73 17.87
C MET A 98 1.58 4.83 17.24
N GLU A 99 2.06 5.52 16.20
CA GLU A 99 1.28 6.50 15.46
C GLU A 99 0.04 5.84 14.82
N ILE A 100 0.22 4.71 14.13
CA ILE A 100 -0.88 3.96 13.49
C ILE A 100 -1.95 3.57 14.52
N HIS A 101 -1.53 2.97 15.64
CA HIS A 101 -2.46 2.52 16.69
C HIS A 101 -3.13 3.68 17.47
N SER A 102 -2.57 4.89 17.41
CA SER A 102 -3.20 6.07 18.02
C SER A 102 -4.43 6.57 17.24
N LYS A 103 -4.57 6.19 15.97
CA LYS A 103 -5.67 6.66 15.11
C LYS A 103 -6.95 5.87 15.36
N LYS A 104 -8.09 6.57 15.28
CA LYS A 104 -9.41 5.95 15.29
C LYS A 104 -9.97 5.90 13.88
N CYS A 105 -10.35 4.72 13.42
CA CYS A 105 -11.04 4.53 12.15
C CYS A 105 -12.24 3.57 12.33
N PRO A 106 -13.37 4.04 12.89
CA PRO A 106 -14.46 3.18 13.37
C PRO A 106 -15.08 2.28 12.30
N MET A 107 -15.06 2.73 11.04
CA MET A 107 -15.63 1.99 9.91
C MET A 107 -14.64 1.01 9.29
N LEU A 108 -13.37 0.96 9.74
CA LEU A 108 -12.41 -0.03 9.29
C LEU A 108 -12.78 -1.38 9.91
N ASN A 109 -13.29 -2.29 9.07
CA ASN A 109 -13.66 -3.63 9.52
C ASN A 109 -12.42 -4.34 10.09
N LYS A 110 -12.60 -5.12 11.16
CA LYS A 110 -11.57 -6.06 11.60
C LYS A 110 -11.29 -7.04 10.47
N ILE A 111 -10.01 -7.19 10.13
CA ILE A 111 -9.49 -8.18 9.17
C ILE A 111 -9.45 -9.55 9.85
#